data_AF-A0A1B6AQG0-F1
#
_entry.id   AF-A0A1B6AQG0-F1
#
_cell.length_a   1.000
_cell.length_b   1.000
_cell.length_c   1.000
_cell.angle_alpha   90.00
_cell.angle_beta   90.00
_cell.angle_gamma   90.00
#
_symmetry.space_group_name_H-M   'P 1'
#
loop_
_entity.id
_entity.type
_entity.pdbx_description
1 polymer ?
#
loop_
_entity_poly.entity_id
_entity_poly.type
_entity_poly.pdbx_seq_one_letter_code
_entity_poly.pdbx_strand_id
1 'polypeptide(L)'
;MPLIPEEPQIHESVPGPRATPAAGRTAPTPRPVPGPGPRPAPPRGAPASSARPGKPGPPAPSRGPAAAPPGLRAGSSQPSAGRSGTAGAQLQLIPAPVAGAVDAADEAVDLLLDSGRAPGDILVLTTGEAHPWAAHELSFGEASYWAQHDAADDVFYADATAERATGRPVVIVAVNGGTDETTARALPSAMARAGVLLIVCGEPQRINSVLGASA
;
A
#
# COMPACT_ATOMS: atom_id res chain seq x y z
N MET A 1 15.88 -24.57 -64.34
CA MET A 1 15.48 -24.09 -62.99
C MET A 1 16.73 -23.56 -62.31
N PRO A 2 16.77 -22.42 -61.59
CA PRO A 2 15.69 -21.55 -61.06
C PRO A 2 15.76 -20.07 -61.56
N LEU A 3 14.62 -19.36 -61.65
CA LEU A 3 14.07 -18.28 -60.79
C LEU A 3 14.65 -16.85 -61.01
N ILE A 4 13.75 -16.01 -61.54
CA ILE A 4 13.65 -14.54 -61.70
C ILE A 4 14.47 -13.63 -60.76
N PRO A 5 14.72 -12.39 -61.20
CA PRO A 5 14.11 -11.26 -60.49
C PRO A 5 13.17 -10.43 -61.39
N GLU A 6 11.92 -10.33 -60.97
CA GLU A 6 10.94 -9.35 -61.46
C GLU A 6 11.28 -7.98 -60.82
N GLU A 7 11.62 -7.00 -61.65
CA GLU A 7 11.70 -5.60 -61.21
C GLU A 7 10.28 -5.06 -60.98
N PRO A 8 9.98 -4.46 -59.81
CA PRO A 8 8.67 -3.86 -59.58
C PRO A 8 8.53 -2.59 -60.43
N GLN A 9 7.62 -2.64 -61.41
CA GLN A 9 7.15 -1.46 -62.13
C GLN A 9 6.47 -0.50 -61.16
N ILE A 10 7.07 0.69 -61.03
CA ILE A 10 6.56 1.77 -60.21
C ILE A 10 5.36 2.38 -60.94
N HIS A 11 4.15 2.06 -60.48
CA HIS A 11 2.94 2.70 -60.99
C HIS A 11 2.81 4.10 -60.38
N GLU A 12 3.12 5.11 -61.20
CA GLU A 12 2.73 6.50 -61.01
C GLU A 12 1.20 6.57 -60.90
N SER A 13 0.68 6.74 -59.68
CA SER A 13 -0.73 7.05 -59.45
C SER A 13 -0.88 8.55 -59.23
N VAL A 14 -1.49 9.19 -60.23
CA VAL A 14 -1.83 10.61 -60.28
C VAL A 14 -2.81 10.97 -59.15
N PRO A 15 -2.67 12.17 -58.51
CA PRO A 15 -3.52 12.62 -57.41
C PRO A 15 -5.00 12.83 -57.79
N GLY A 16 -5.91 12.15 -57.08
CA GLY A 16 -7.35 12.39 -57.16
C GLY A 16 -7.79 13.59 -56.31
N PRO A 17 -8.74 14.43 -56.79
CA PRO A 17 -9.17 15.61 -56.07
C PRO A 17 -10.36 15.35 -55.13
N ARG A 18 -10.35 16.13 -54.04
CA ARG A 18 -11.49 16.68 -53.29
C ARG A 18 -12.06 15.86 -52.13
N ALA A 19 -11.55 16.22 -50.95
CA ALA A 19 -12.23 16.09 -49.68
C ALA A 19 -13.54 16.89 -49.65
N THR A 20 -14.60 16.28 -49.12
CA THR A 20 -15.80 16.94 -48.61
C THR A 20 -15.56 17.37 -47.16
N PRO A 21 -15.86 18.61 -46.74
CA PRO A 21 -15.80 18.97 -45.34
C PRO A 21 -17.05 18.45 -44.63
N ALA A 22 -16.87 17.52 -43.69
CA ALA A 22 -17.90 17.17 -42.74
C ALA A 22 -18.08 18.34 -41.75
N ALA A 23 -19.35 18.70 -41.55
CA ALA A 23 -19.80 19.78 -40.69
C ALA A 23 -19.23 19.68 -39.26
N GLY A 24 -18.87 20.84 -38.71
CA GLY A 24 -18.16 21.00 -37.46
C GLY A 24 -18.86 20.37 -36.26
N ARG A 25 -18.08 19.60 -35.49
CA ARG A 25 -18.31 19.47 -34.05
C ARG A 25 -17.68 20.68 -33.38
N THR A 26 -18.53 21.59 -32.93
CA THR A 26 -18.18 22.63 -31.97
C THR A 26 -17.54 21.98 -30.74
N ALA A 27 -16.29 22.34 -30.46
CA ALA A 27 -15.64 22.04 -29.19
C ALA A 27 -16.41 22.76 -28.06
N PRO A 28 -16.73 22.09 -26.93
CA PRO A 28 -17.28 22.78 -25.77
C PRO A 28 -16.18 23.63 -25.14
N THR A 29 -16.38 24.95 -25.14
CA THR A 29 -15.58 25.90 -24.35
C THR A 29 -15.59 25.49 -22.87
N PRO A 30 -14.44 25.40 -22.18
CA PRO A 30 -14.42 25.10 -20.76
C PRO A 30 -15.13 26.21 -19.99
N ARG A 31 -16.10 25.83 -19.14
CA ARG A 31 -16.77 26.78 -18.23
C ARG A 31 -15.76 27.27 -17.18
N PRO A 32 -15.82 28.55 -16.78
CA PRO A 32 -15.08 29.04 -15.62
C PRO A 32 -15.51 28.28 -14.36
N VAL A 33 -14.53 27.69 -13.66
CA VAL A 33 -14.75 27.15 -12.31
C VAL A 33 -14.96 28.31 -11.33
N PRO A 34 -16.04 28.30 -10.53
CA PRO A 34 -16.17 29.21 -9.40
C PRO A 34 -15.01 28.98 -8.42
N GLY A 35 -14.26 30.03 -8.12
CA GLY A 35 -13.11 29.96 -7.22
C GLY A 35 -13.49 29.59 -5.78
N PRO A 36 -12.50 29.24 -4.94
CA PRO A 36 -12.74 28.83 -3.55
C PRO A 36 -13.32 29.99 -2.74
N GLY A 37 -14.48 29.78 -2.13
CA GLY A 37 -15.06 30.69 -1.15
C GLY A 37 -14.21 30.77 0.14
N PRO A 38 -14.34 31.86 0.93
CA PRO A 38 -13.53 32.06 2.12
C PRO A 38 -13.84 31.04 3.23
N ARG A 39 -12.78 30.52 3.84
CA ARG A 39 -12.82 29.57 4.98
C ARG A 39 -13.41 30.25 6.23
N PRO A 40 -14.25 29.55 7.03
CA PRO A 40 -14.64 30.03 8.35
C PRO A 40 -13.44 30.08 9.31
N ALA A 41 -13.35 31.14 10.11
CA ALA A 41 -12.36 31.30 11.16
C ALA A 41 -12.59 30.35 12.34
N PRO A 42 -11.55 29.89 13.05
CA PRO A 42 -11.70 29.11 14.27
C PRO A 42 -12.23 30.00 15.42
N PRO A 43 -13.09 29.47 16.32
CA PRO A 43 -13.51 30.22 17.50
C PRO A 43 -12.34 30.42 18.47
N ARG A 44 -12.23 31.67 18.95
CA ARG A 44 -11.30 32.13 19.98
C ARG A 44 -11.46 31.35 21.28
N GLY A 45 -10.32 31.05 21.90
CA GLY A 45 -10.23 30.41 23.20
C GLY A 45 -10.94 31.17 24.33
N ALA A 46 -11.47 30.41 25.28
CA ALA A 46 -11.97 30.90 26.55
C ALA A 46 -10.87 30.76 27.62
N PRO A 47 -10.67 31.76 28.49
CA PRO A 47 -9.64 31.70 29.53
C PRO A 47 -10.09 30.92 30.76
N ALA A 48 -9.08 30.41 31.47
CA ALA A 48 -9.18 29.84 32.80
C ALA A 48 -9.78 30.83 33.81
N SER A 49 -10.57 30.30 34.75
CA SER A 49 -10.82 30.93 36.04
C SER A 49 -10.74 29.89 37.15
N SER A 50 -9.75 30.14 38.00
CA SER A 50 -9.41 29.48 39.26
C SER A 50 -10.43 29.72 40.38
N ALA A 51 -10.61 28.69 41.23
CA ALA A 51 -10.79 28.69 42.71
C ALA A 51 -11.84 29.63 43.35
N ARG A 52 -12.69 29.27 44.34
CA ARG A 52 -12.50 28.51 45.61
C ARG A 52 -13.88 28.50 46.37
N PRO A 53 -13.99 28.24 47.70
CA PRO A 53 -14.22 26.99 48.44
C PRO A 53 -15.61 26.80 49.11
N GLY A 54 -15.93 25.54 49.47
CA GLY A 54 -16.32 25.19 50.85
C GLY A 54 -17.73 24.66 51.12
N LYS A 55 -17.84 23.38 51.53
CA LYS A 55 -18.37 22.96 52.85
C LYS A 55 -18.36 21.41 53.00
N PRO A 56 -18.13 20.86 54.22
CA PRO A 56 -18.08 19.42 54.47
C PRO A 56 -19.43 18.86 54.98
N GLY A 57 -19.74 17.62 54.60
CA GLY A 57 -20.91 16.86 55.06
C GLY A 57 -20.61 15.35 55.19
N PRO A 58 -21.36 14.61 56.04
CA PRO A 58 -20.88 13.47 56.84
C PRO A 58 -20.91 12.09 56.14
N PRO A 59 -20.31 11.02 56.75
CA PRO A 59 -20.04 9.74 56.08
C PRO A 59 -21.09 8.63 56.30
N ALA A 60 -21.03 7.64 55.37
CA ALA A 60 -21.44 6.22 55.46
C ALA A 60 -22.96 5.87 55.35
N PRO A 61 -23.36 4.62 54.95
CA PRO A 61 -22.59 3.37 54.88
C PRO A 61 -22.72 2.52 53.59
N SER A 62 -21.87 1.49 53.56
CA SER A 62 -21.71 0.44 52.55
C SER A 62 -22.93 -0.50 52.40
N ARG A 63 -23.23 -0.93 51.17
CA ARG A 63 -24.12 -2.08 50.87
C ARG A 63 -23.70 -2.78 49.57
N GLY A 64 -23.10 -3.96 49.75
CA GLY A 64 -23.35 -5.22 49.00
C GLY A 64 -23.09 -5.30 47.48
N PRO A 65 -22.48 -6.39 46.98
CA PRO A 65 -22.24 -6.59 45.55
C PRO A 65 -23.51 -7.07 44.85
N ALA A 66 -23.90 -6.41 43.75
CA ALA A 66 -24.91 -6.93 42.84
C ALA A 66 -24.22 -7.63 41.67
N ALA A 67 -24.34 -8.95 41.64
CA ALA A 67 -23.92 -9.79 40.52
C ALA A 67 -24.71 -9.43 39.26
N ALA A 68 -23.99 -9.13 38.17
CA ALA A 68 -24.53 -9.00 36.83
C ALA A 68 -24.14 -10.22 35.97
N PRO A 69 -25.01 -10.69 35.05
CA PRO A 69 -24.83 -11.94 34.31
C PRO A 69 -23.68 -11.86 33.28
N PRO A 70 -23.12 -13.02 32.86
CA PRO A 70 -22.02 -13.06 31.90
C PRO A 70 -22.50 -12.65 30.50
N GLY A 71 -22.17 -11.42 30.12
CA GLY A 71 -22.20 -10.97 28.72
C GLY A 71 -21.04 -11.61 27.97
N LEU A 72 -21.37 -12.35 26.92
CA LEU A 72 -20.47 -12.98 25.98
C LEU A 72 -19.43 -11.98 25.47
N ARG A 73 -18.18 -12.08 25.98
CA ARG A 73 -17.03 -11.46 25.35
C ARG A 73 -16.78 -12.20 24.05
N ALA A 74 -17.21 -11.61 22.93
CA ALA A 74 -16.55 -11.82 21.67
C ALA A 74 -15.10 -11.34 21.86
N GLY A 75 -14.19 -12.29 22.08
CA GLY A 75 -12.77 -12.02 22.06
C GLY A 75 -12.39 -11.63 20.65
N SER A 76 -12.18 -10.33 20.41
CA SER A 76 -11.28 -9.90 19.34
C SER A 76 -9.91 -10.49 19.70
N SER A 77 -9.61 -11.64 19.12
CA SER A 77 -8.29 -12.24 19.15
C SER A 77 -7.37 -11.33 18.34
N GLN A 78 -6.89 -10.24 18.95
CA GLN A 78 -5.70 -9.56 18.46
C GLN A 78 -4.57 -10.59 18.53
N PRO A 79 -3.93 -10.95 17.40
CA PRO A 79 -2.80 -11.85 17.46
C PRO A 79 -1.71 -11.16 18.30
N SER A 80 -1.31 -11.82 19.39
CA SER A 80 -0.15 -11.41 20.17
C SER A 80 1.06 -11.40 19.25
N ALA A 81 1.64 -10.21 19.05
CA ALA A 81 2.92 -10.06 18.39
C ALA A 81 3.97 -10.87 19.16
N GLY A 82 4.31 -12.04 18.61
CA GLY A 82 5.37 -12.89 19.10
C GLY A 82 6.70 -12.16 18.97
N ARG A 83 7.21 -11.63 20.08
CA ARG A 83 8.59 -11.17 20.17
C ARG A 83 9.48 -12.39 20.35
N SER A 84 10.07 -12.85 19.26
CA SER A 84 11.31 -13.62 19.32
C SER A 84 12.42 -12.77 18.73
N GLY A 85 13.33 -12.32 19.59
CA GLY A 85 14.42 -11.44 19.25
C GLY A 85 15.64 -12.24 18.74
N THR A 86 16.03 -11.94 17.52
CA THR A 86 17.43 -11.75 17.12
C THR A 86 17.50 -10.33 16.58
N ALA A 87 18.62 -9.61 16.75
CA ALA A 87 18.78 -8.20 16.33
C ALA A 87 18.52 -8.01 14.82
N GLY A 88 17.26 -7.87 14.45
CA GLY A 88 16.73 -7.84 13.10
C GLY A 88 15.30 -7.30 13.12
N ALA A 89 14.76 -6.99 11.95
CA ALA A 89 13.43 -6.39 11.83
C ALA A 89 12.35 -7.20 12.57
N GLN A 90 11.44 -6.50 13.24
CA GLN A 90 10.26 -7.11 13.84
C GLN A 90 9.40 -7.72 12.74
N LEU A 91 8.99 -8.97 12.88
CA LEU A 91 8.05 -9.61 11.95
C LEU A 91 6.61 -9.47 12.46
N GLN A 92 5.71 -9.02 11.60
CA GLN A 92 4.26 -8.99 11.82
C GLN A 92 3.55 -9.73 10.68
N LEU A 93 2.56 -10.56 11.03
CA LEU A 93 1.71 -11.28 10.09
C LEU A 93 0.31 -10.68 10.07
N ILE A 94 -0.20 -10.36 8.89
CA ILE A 94 -1.58 -9.95 8.63
C ILE A 94 -2.25 -11.09 7.82
N PRO A 95 -3.16 -11.87 8.44
CA PRO A 95 -3.89 -12.92 7.73
C PRO A 95 -4.74 -12.34 6.60
N ALA A 96 -4.51 -12.81 5.38
CA ALA A 96 -5.31 -12.44 4.21
C ALA A 96 -5.34 -13.60 3.21
N PRO A 97 -6.46 -13.84 2.51
CA PRO A 97 -6.46 -14.78 1.39
C PRO A 97 -5.57 -14.26 0.26
N VAL A 98 -5.08 -15.14 -0.61
CA VAL A 98 -4.20 -14.78 -1.74
C VAL A 98 -4.76 -13.61 -2.56
N ALA A 99 -6.06 -13.64 -2.87
CA ALA A 99 -6.73 -12.59 -3.65
C ALA A 99 -6.85 -11.24 -2.92
N GLY A 100 -6.79 -11.23 -1.59
CA GLY A 100 -6.88 -10.03 -0.76
C GLY A 100 -5.56 -9.61 -0.11
N ALA A 101 -4.45 -10.27 -0.47
CA ALA A 101 -3.14 -9.99 0.12
C ALA A 101 -2.60 -8.60 -0.28
N VAL A 102 -2.94 -8.14 -1.49
CA VAL A 102 -2.60 -6.79 -1.97
C VAL A 102 -3.41 -5.75 -1.20
N ASP A 103 -4.73 -5.90 -1.13
CA ASP A 103 -5.60 -4.99 -0.37
C ASP A 103 -5.15 -4.88 1.09
N ALA A 104 -4.81 -6.01 1.72
CA ALA A 104 -4.29 -6.02 3.09
C ALA A 104 -2.92 -5.31 3.24
N ALA A 105 -2.09 -5.32 2.19
CA ALA A 105 -0.84 -4.57 2.18
C ALA A 105 -1.10 -3.06 2.03
N ASP A 106 -2.04 -2.65 1.19
CA ASP A 106 -2.43 -1.25 1.02
C ASP A 106 -3.02 -0.66 2.31
N GLU A 107 -3.92 -1.39 2.97
CA GLU A 107 -4.45 -0.99 4.28
C GLU A 107 -3.33 -0.88 5.34
N ALA A 108 -2.30 -1.73 5.27
CA ALA A 108 -1.14 -1.63 6.16
C ALA A 108 -0.27 -0.40 5.83
N VAL A 109 -0.12 -0.04 4.55
CA VAL A 109 0.51 1.22 4.14
C VAL A 109 -0.26 2.40 4.72
N ASP A 110 -1.57 2.46 4.53
CA ASP A 110 -2.42 3.55 5.02
C ASP A 110 -2.27 3.73 6.53
N LEU A 111 -2.35 2.64 7.31
CA LEU A 111 -2.15 2.69 8.75
C LEU A 111 -0.76 3.20 9.17
N LEU A 112 0.30 2.82 8.43
CA LEU A 112 1.66 3.31 8.72
C LEU A 112 1.76 4.80 8.43
N LEU A 113 1.22 5.27 7.30
CA LEU A 113 1.20 6.69 6.94
C LEU A 113 0.40 7.51 7.95
N ASP A 114 -0.78 7.04 8.35
CA ASP A 114 -1.62 7.67 9.38
C ASP A 114 -0.91 7.74 10.75
N SER A 115 -0.05 6.76 11.06
CA SER A 115 0.78 6.76 12.26
C SER A 115 2.00 7.71 12.20
N GLY A 116 2.20 8.38 11.06
CA GLY A 116 3.28 9.34 10.83
C GLY A 116 4.56 8.75 10.25
N ARG A 117 4.49 7.53 9.68
CA ARG A 117 5.63 6.95 8.97
C ARG A 117 5.92 7.73 7.68
N ALA A 118 7.19 8.02 7.42
CA ALA A 118 7.59 8.63 6.17
C ALA A 118 7.30 7.68 4.99
N PRO A 119 6.64 8.13 3.91
CA PRO A 119 6.34 7.31 2.73
C PRO A 119 7.59 6.64 2.14
N GLY A 120 8.67 7.43 2.00
CA GLY A 120 9.98 6.99 1.54
C GLY A 120 10.63 5.86 2.34
N ASP A 121 10.15 5.60 3.56
CA ASP A 121 10.65 4.51 4.38
C ASP A 121 9.91 3.17 4.16
N ILE A 122 8.87 3.14 3.32
CA ILE A 122 8.00 1.97 3.11
C ILE A 122 8.29 1.36 1.73
N LEU A 123 8.58 0.06 1.71
CA LEU A 123 8.68 -0.76 0.50
C LEU A 123 7.58 -1.83 0.53
N VAL A 124 6.80 -1.94 -0.54
CA VAL A 124 5.81 -3.01 -0.72
C VAL A 124 6.30 -3.98 -1.79
N LEU A 125 6.26 -5.27 -1.49
CA LEU A 125 6.70 -6.36 -2.37
C LEU A 125 5.53 -7.31 -2.65
N THR A 126 5.28 -7.63 -3.92
CA THR A 126 4.29 -8.64 -4.33
C THR A 126 5.00 -9.93 -4.80
N THR A 127 4.48 -11.10 -4.43
CA THR A 127 5.07 -12.40 -4.84
C THR A 127 4.45 -12.99 -6.11
N GLY A 128 3.28 -12.51 -6.51
CA GLY A 128 2.53 -12.94 -7.68
C GLY A 128 2.43 -11.83 -8.72
N GLU A 129 1.21 -11.41 -9.05
CA GLU A 129 1.00 -10.28 -9.95
C GLU A 129 1.55 -8.98 -9.36
N ALA A 130 2.08 -8.12 -10.23
CA ALA A 130 2.59 -6.81 -9.83
C ALA A 130 1.48 -5.95 -9.22
N HIS A 131 1.84 -5.13 -8.25
CA HIS A 131 0.93 -4.14 -7.68
C HIS A 131 0.35 -3.24 -8.79
N PRO A 132 -0.96 -2.89 -8.77
CA PRO A 132 -1.56 -2.04 -9.80
C PRO A 132 -0.83 -0.71 -10.01
N TRP A 133 -0.34 -0.10 -8.93
CA TRP A 133 0.50 1.10 -9.01
C TRP A 133 1.81 0.83 -9.75
N ALA A 134 2.54 -0.23 -9.39
CA ALA A 134 3.81 -0.57 -10.03
C ALA A 134 3.63 -0.88 -11.52
N ALA A 135 2.57 -1.60 -11.87
CA ALA A 135 2.21 -1.89 -13.26
C ALA A 135 1.93 -0.61 -14.04
N HIS A 136 1.26 0.36 -13.43
CA HIS A 136 1.00 1.67 -14.03
C HIS A 136 2.30 2.47 -14.24
N GLU A 137 3.15 2.58 -13.23
CA GLU A 137 4.40 3.35 -13.32
C GLU A 137 5.38 2.75 -14.33
N LEU A 138 5.51 1.42 -14.35
CA LEU A 138 6.32 0.72 -15.34
C LEU A 138 5.87 0.99 -16.78
N SER A 139 4.59 1.27 -17.00
CA SER A 139 4.06 1.61 -18.34
C SER A 139 4.61 2.94 -18.88
N PHE A 140 5.09 3.83 -18.01
CA PHE A 140 5.76 5.07 -18.40
C PHE A 140 7.27 4.91 -18.64
N GLY A 141 7.83 3.75 -18.27
CA GLY A 141 9.22 3.40 -18.52
C GLY A 141 9.96 2.96 -17.26
N GLU A 142 10.79 1.93 -17.42
CA GLU A 142 11.55 1.33 -16.32
C GLU A 142 12.55 2.31 -15.69
N ALA A 143 13.19 3.17 -16.49
CA ALA A 143 14.16 4.15 -15.99
C ALA A 143 13.51 5.17 -15.04
N SER A 144 12.34 5.72 -15.39
CA SER A 144 11.61 6.65 -14.52
C SER A 144 11.06 5.95 -13.28
N TYR A 145 10.54 4.74 -13.42
CA TYR A 145 10.07 3.92 -12.30
C TYR A 145 11.17 3.67 -11.26
N TRP A 146 12.36 3.22 -11.68
CA TRP A 146 13.45 3.01 -10.74
C TRP A 146 14.06 4.30 -10.20
N ALA A 147 13.98 5.42 -10.93
CA ALA A 147 14.38 6.71 -10.39
C ALA A 147 13.52 7.12 -9.17
N GLN A 148 12.24 6.75 -9.13
CA GLN A 148 11.37 6.97 -7.96
C GLN A 148 11.84 6.16 -6.74
N HIS A 149 12.27 4.90 -6.96
CA HIS A 149 12.87 4.09 -5.90
C HIS A 149 14.10 4.78 -5.30
N ASP A 150 15.00 5.25 -6.19
CA ASP A 150 16.28 5.86 -5.80
C ASP A 150 16.09 7.23 -5.12
N ALA A 151 15.05 7.97 -5.48
CA ALA A 151 14.68 9.23 -4.82
C ALA A 151 14.17 9.02 -3.39
N ALA A 152 13.47 7.90 -3.14
CA ALA A 152 12.91 7.54 -1.84
C ALA A 152 12.01 8.64 -1.21
N ASP A 153 11.29 9.38 -2.04
CA ASP A 153 10.34 10.42 -1.59
C ASP A 153 8.94 9.86 -1.26
N ASP A 154 8.58 8.72 -1.85
CA ASP A 154 7.24 8.10 -1.73
C ASP A 154 7.33 6.59 -1.44
N VAL A 155 6.19 5.97 -1.10
CA VAL A 155 6.04 4.51 -0.98
C VAL A 155 6.40 3.87 -2.31
N PHE A 156 7.25 2.84 -2.27
CA PHE A 156 7.65 2.15 -3.49
C PHE A 156 7.10 0.73 -3.51
N TYR A 157 6.58 0.32 -4.66
CA TYR A 157 6.00 -1.00 -4.88
C TYR A 157 6.81 -1.74 -5.93
N ALA A 158 7.19 -2.98 -5.66
CA ALA A 158 7.99 -3.80 -6.57
C ALA A 158 7.61 -5.28 -6.50
N ASP A 159 8.07 -6.03 -7.49
CA ASP A 159 8.06 -7.49 -7.42
C ASP A 159 9.08 -7.97 -6.37
N ALA A 160 8.73 -9.01 -5.61
CA ALA A 160 9.58 -9.55 -4.55
C ALA A 160 10.90 -10.16 -5.08
N THR A 161 10.96 -10.51 -6.36
CA THR A 161 12.17 -11.02 -7.04
C THR A 161 13.05 -9.90 -7.61
N ALA A 162 12.60 -8.64 -7.59
CA ALA A 162 13.38 -7.53 -8.09
C ALA A 162 14.63 -7.29 -7.23
N GLU A 163 15.79 -7.73 -7.73
CA GLU A 163 17.08 -7.59 -7.05
C GLU A 163 17.51 -6.11 -6.90
N ARG A 164 17.01 -5.23 -7.77
CA ARG A 164 17.30 -3.79 -7.75
C ARG A 164 16.67 -3.07 -6.56
N ALA A 165 15.54 -3.54 -6.03
CA ALA A 165 14.87 -2.88 -4.91
C ALA A 165 15.71 -3.03 -3.63
N THR A 166 16.20 -1.91 -3.10
CA THR A 166 17.03 -1.88 -1.89
C THR A 166 16.17 -1.89 -0.64
N GLY A 167 16.81 -2.19 0.50
CA GLY A 167 16.14 -2.21 1.79
C GLY A 167 15.54 -0.85 2.19
N ARG A 168 14.45 -0.92 2.95
CA ARG A 168 13.79 0.23 3.57
C ARG A 168 13.49 -0.10 5.04
N PRO A 169 13.34 0.91 5.92
CA PRO A 169 13.03 0.65 7.32
C PRO A 169 11.79 -0.24 7.52
N VAL A 170 10.72 -0.06 6.71
CA VAL A 170 9.58 -0.99 6.69
C VAL A 170 9.47 -1.65 5.33
N VAL A 171 9.34 -2.97 5.35
CA VAL A 171 9.00 -3.77 4.17
C VAL A 171 7.67 -4.46 4.42
N ILE A 172 6.77 -4.42 3.45
CA ILE A 172 5.49 -5.13 3.45
C ILE A 172 5.54 -6.14 2.31
N VAL A 173 5.18 -7.40 2.56
CA VAL A 173 5.14 -8.45 1.54
C VAL A 173 3.70 -8.92 1.38
N ALA A 174 3.10 -8.68 0.22
CA ALA A 174 1.84 -9.27 -0.18
C ALA A 174 2.10 -10.63 -0.85
N VAL A 175 1.71 -11.72 -0.18
CA VAL A 175 1.79 -13.09 -0.72
C VAL A 175 0.56 -13.35 -1.60
N ASN A 176 0.48 -12.61 -2.70
CA ASN A 176 -0.67 -12.54 -3.62
C ASN A 176 -0.61 -13.56 -4.77
N GLY A 177 0.32 -14.51 -4.72
CA GLY A 177 0.47 -15.55 -5.73
C GLY A 177 1.87 -16.14 -5.73
N GLY A 178 2.34 -16.58 -6.90
CA GLY A 178 3.64 -17.21 -7.07
C GLY A 178 3.69 -18.65 -6.53
N THR A 179 4.80 -19.36 -6.78
CA THR A 179 5.01 -20.71 -6.24
C THR A 179 5.46 -20.65 -4.78
N ASP A 180 5.46 -21.80 -4.11
CA ASP A 180 5.97 -21.87 -2.73
C ASP A 180 7.48 -21.60 -2.68
N GLU A 181 8.21 -21.96 -3.73
CA GLU A 181 9.63 -21.60 -3.89
C GLU A 181 9.82 -20.08 -4.03
N THR A 182 8.95 -19.38 -4.78
CA THR A 182 8.98 -17.92 -4.87
C THR A 182 8.78 -17.30 -3.49
N THR A 183 7.81 -17.79 -2.72
CA THR A 183 7.54 -17.30 -1.36
C THR A 183 8.70 -17.60 -0.41
N ALA A 184 9.29 -18.79 -0.52
CA ALA A 184 10.45 -19.23 0.25
C ALA A 184 11.72 -18.42 -0.03
N ARG A 185 11.86 -17.88 -1.25
CA ARG A 185 12.95 -16.96 -1.59
C ARG A 185 12.65 -15.51 -1.20
N ALA A 186 11.39 -15.10 -1.36
CA ALA A 186 10.93 -13.74 -1.09
C ALA A 186 11.03 -13.38 0.39
N LEU A 187 10.58 -14.25 1.30
CA LEU A 187 10.52 -13.93 2.73
C LEU A 187 11.90 -13.65 3.37
N PRO A 188 12.94 -14.50 3.19
CA PRO A 188 14.28 -14.19 3.69
C PRO A 188 14.86 -12.93 3.07
N SER A 189 14.63 -12.71 1.77
CA SER A 189 15.09 -11.51 1.06
C SER A 189 14.42 -10.25 1.60
N ALA A 190 13.11 -10.31 1.88
CA ALA A 190 12.36 -9.21 2.48
C ALA A 190 12.82 -8.94 3.92
N MET A 191 13.12 -9.99 4.69
CA MET A 191 13.66 -9.85 6.05
C MET A 191 15.05 -9.19 6.06
N ALA A 192 15.90 -9.47 5.06
CA ALA A 192 17.18 -8.80 4.89
C ALA A 192 17.05 -7.34 4.42
N ARG A 193 15.95 -7.00 3.72
CA ARG A 193 15.63 -5.64 3.25
C ARG A 193 14.97 -4.78 4.32
N ALA A 194 14.30 -5.39 5.29
CA ALA A 194 13.62 -4.68 6.37
C ALA A 194 14.60 -4.18 7.42
N GLY A 195 14.61 -2.86 7.65
CA GLY A 195 15.48 -2.25 8.67
C GLY A 195 14.93 -2.39 10.09
N VAL A 196 13.62 -2.21 10.28
CA VAL A 196 12.98 -2.22 11.60
C VAL A 196 11.74 -3.11 11.68
N LEU A 197 10.97 -3.22 10.59
CA LEU A 197 9.71 -3.96 10.59
C LEU A 197 9.46 -4.60 9.23
N LEU A 198 9.11 -5.89 9.25
CA LEU A 198 8.60 -6.65 8.13
C LEU A 198 7.14 -7.00 8.42
N ILE A 199 6.24 -6.58 7.55
CA ILE A 199 4.83 -6.99 7.58
C ILE A 199 4.62 -8.00 6.44
N VAL A 200 3.98 -9.13 6.72
CA VAL A 200 3.63 -10.11 5.68
C VAL A 200 2.11 -10.24 5.65
N CYS A 201 1.52 -9.98 4.49
CA CYS A 201 0.09 -10.09 4.23
C CYS A 201 -0.17 -11.36 3.40
N GLY A 202 -0.90 -12.32 3.95
CA GLY A 202 -1.21 -13.57 3.23
C GLY A 202 -1.66 -14.72 4.13
N GLU A 203 -1.77 -15.90 3.53
CA GLU A 203 -2.26 -17.12 4.18
C GLU A 203 -1.30 -17.58 5.29
N PRO A 204 -1.70 -17.59 6.57
CA PRO A 204 -0.82 -17.93 7.68
C PRO A 204 -0.19 -19.32 7.56
N GLN A 205 -0.94 -20.30 7.05
CA GLN A 205 -0.43 -21.67 6.89
C GLN A 205 0.70 -21.73 5.87
N ARG A 206 0.57 -21.00 4.76
CA ARG A 206 1.59 -20.92 3.71
C ARG A 206 2.86 -20.24 4.23
N ILE A 207 2.69 -19.11 4.90
CA ILE A 207 3.80 -18.31 5.45
C ILE A 207 4.53 -19.09 6.56
N ASN A 208 3.81 -19.72 7.48
CA ASN A 208 4.40 -20.51 8.56
C ASN A 208 5.09 -21.77 8.06
N SER A 209 4.57 -22.40 6.99
CA SER A 209 5.23 -23.55 6.34
C SER A 209 6.64 -23.15 5.86
N VAL A 210 6.74 -22.00 5.19
CA VAL A 210 8.00 -21.46 4.68
C VAL A 210 8.96 -21.05 5.80
N LEU A 211 8.45 -20.33 6.82
CA LEU A 211 9.26 -19.91 7.96
C LEU A 211 9.75 -21.09 8.78
N GLY A 212 8.92 -22.12 8.97
CA GLY A 212 9.28 -23.36 9.67
C GLY A 212 10.21 -24.28 8.88
N ALA A 213 10.21 -24.20 7.55
CA ALA A 213 11.16 -24.91 6.69
C ALA A 213 12.54 -24.24 6.63
N SER A 214 12.63 -22.97 7.07
CA SER A 214 13.86 -22.16 7.03
C SER A 214 14.55 -22.05 8.40
N ALA A 215 14.00 -22.69 9.45
CA ALA A 215 14.51 -22.72 10.82
C ALA A 215 15.28 -24.00 11.12
#